data_AF-K2BWU3-F1
#
_entry.id   AF-K2BWU3-F1
#
_cell.length_a   1.000
_cell.length_b   1.000
_cell.length_c   1.000
_cell.angle_alpha   90.00
_cell.angle_beta   90.00
_cell.angle_gamma   90.00
#
_symmetry.space_group_name_H-M   'P 1'
#
loop_
_entity.id
_entity.type
_entity.pdbx_description
1 polymer ?
#
loop_
_entity_poly.entity_id
_entity_poly.type
_entity_poly.pdbx_seq_one_letter_code
_entity_poly.pdbx_strand_id
1 'polypeptide(L)'
;MNKKIIIGIVIAAGVLLLAVLILLIIALRQPQPATDTQTNETTTTTDVTTTTNSTTTSTTDTTTTETTQPVEQDDRQAITAAARSFTERFGSYSTDTNFENIELSRYLMTESMSKQSDKIIDAGQTTAKFTSVTSAVTSVTLTDFADGATGATVEVAVRQKTTVGQADATYSNVTARLTLKKVSNTWKIDSFRWL
;
A
#
# COMPACT_ATOMS: atom_id res chain seq x y z
N MET A 1 -29.90 59.91 -27.69
CA MET A 1 -28.80 58.92 -27.88
C MET A 1 -29.38 57.67 -28.53
N ASN A 2 -28.82 57.19 -29.64
CA ASN A 2 -29.44 56.13 -30.44
C ASN A 2 -29.39 54.80 -29.67
N LYS A 3 -30.50 54.05 -29.62
CA LYS A 3 -30.61 52.77 -28.88
C LYS A 3 -29.48 51.78 -29.26
N LYS A 4 -29.00 51.84 -30.51
CA LYS A 4 -27.87 51.04 -31.02
C LYS A 4 -26.51 51.41 -30.39
N ILE A 5 -26.31 52.68 -30.06
CA ILE A 5 -25.09 53.18 -29.39
C ILE A 5 -25.08 52.74 -27.92
N ILE A 6 -26.23 52.78 -27.25
CA ILE A 6 -26.38 52.34 -25.86
C ILE A 6 -26.09 50.84 -25.72
N ILE A 7 -26.62 50.01 -26.63
CA ILE A 7 -26.37 48.56 -26.65
C ILE A 7 -24.88 48.26 -26.89
N GLY A 8 -24.23 49.00 -27.81
CA GLY A 8 -22.79 48.86 -28.04
C GLY A 8 -21.95 49.15 -26.79
N ILE A 9 -22.30 50.19 -26.03
CA ILE A 9 -21.60 50.56 -24.79
C ILE A 9 -21.79 49.51 -23.69
N VAL A 10 -23.00 48.95 -23.55
CA VAL A 10 -23.29 47.91 -22.54
C VAL A 10 -22.52 46.62 -22.83
N ILE A 11 -22.45 46.21 -24.10
CA ILE A 11 -21.68 45.03 -24.51
C ILE A 11 -20.19 45.28 -24.29
N ALA A 12 -19.67 46.44 -24.68
CA ALA A 12 -18.27 46.80 -24.47
C ALA A 12 -17.91 46.81 -22.97
N ALA A 13 -18.76 47.38 -22.12
CA ALA A 13 -18.56 47.40 -20.67
C ALA A 13 -18.58 45.98 -20.06
N GLY A 14 -19.47 45.10 -20.54
CA GLY A 14 -19.52 43.70 -20.09
C GLY A 14 -18.27 42.90 -20.46
N VAL A 15 -17.75 43.08 -21.67
CA VAL A 15 -16.49 42.45 -22.10
C VAL A 15 -15.30 42.96 -21.28
N LEU A 16 -15.28 44.26 -20.98
CA LEU A 16 -14.22 44.88 -20.19
C LEU A 16 -14.25 44.40 -18.73
N LEU A 17 -15.43 44.25 -18.14
CA LEU A 17 -15.61 43.65 -16.80
C LEU A 17 -15.17 42.18 -16.75
N LEU A 18 -15.50 41.38 -17.77
CA LEU A 18 -15.06 39.98 -17.88
C LEU A 18 -13.53 39.87 -17.98
N ALA A 19 -12.89 40.74 -18.76
CA ALA A 19 -11.43 40.76 -18.89
C ALA A 19 -10.74 41.10 -17.57
N VAL A 20 -11.27 42.07 -16.81
CA VAL A 20 -10.75 42.44 -15.49
C VAL A 20 -10.91 41.28 -14.51
N LEU A 21 -12.06 40.58 -14.51
CA LEU A 21 -12.31 39.43 -13.64
C LEU A 21 -11.33 38.28 -13.91
N ILE A 22 -11.06 37.99 -15.18
CA ILE A 22 -10.10 36.96 -15.59
C ILE A 22 -8.68 37.32 -15.13
N LEU A 23 -8.26 38.57 -15.31
CA LEU A 23 -6.97 39.05 -14.82
C LEU A 23 -6.85 38.99 -13.30
N LEU A 24 -7.93 39.29 -12.58
CA LEU A 24 -7.96 39.20 -11.11
C LEU A 24 -7.82 37.74 -10.64
N ILE A 25 -8.47 36.79 -11.31
CA ILE A 25 -8.34 35.35 -11.03
C ILE A 25 -6.91 34.87 -11.30
N ILE A 26 -6.25 35.34 -12.36
CA ILE A 26 -4.87 34.98 -12.67
C ILE A 26 -3.91 35.59 -11.64
N ALA A 27 -4.12 36.86 -11.24
CA ALA A 27 -3.28 37.55 -10.28
C ALA A 27 -3.39 36.99 -8.85
N LEU A 28 -4.54 36.42 -8.47
CA LEU A 28 -4.76 35.78 -7.16
C LEU A 28 -4.30 34.31 -7.11
N ARG A 29 -3.94 33.70 -8.25
CA ARG A 29 -3.34 32.37 -8.28
C ARG A 29 -1.86 32.49 -7.96
N GLN A 30 -1.46 32.02 -6.79
CA GLN A 30 -0.04 31.81 -6.48
C GLN A 30 0.53 30.77 -7.47
N PRO A 31 1.69 31.00 -8.10
CA PRO A 31 2.33 29.99 -8.92
C PRO A 31 2.74 28.82 -8.02
N GLN A 32 2.07 27.69 -8.18
CA GLN A 32 2.55 26.43 -7.64
C GLN A 32 3.84 26.08 -8.39
N PRO A 33 4.99 25.94 -7.71
CA PRO A 33 6.21 25.54 -8.38
C PRO A 33 6.00 24.15 -8.99
N ALA A 34 6.28 24.03 -10.29
CA ALA A 34 6.48 22.74 -10.91
C ALA A 34 7.74 22.12 -10.29
N THR A 35 7.57 21.05 -9.53
CA THR A 35 8.70 20.20 -9.11
C THR A 35 9.01 19.25 -10.25
N ASP A 36 9.96 19.64 -11.09
CA ASP A 36 10.80 18.71 -11.82
C ASP A 36 12.23 19.21 -11.71
N THR A 37 13.04 18.58 -10.86
CA THR A 37 14.50 18.51 -11.06
C THR A 37 15.04 17.24 -10.42
N GLN A 38 15.41 16.34 -11.32
CA GLN A 38 16.37 15.25 -11.16
C GLN A 38 17.69 15.78 -10.59
N THR A 39 18.06 15.35 -9.39
CA THR A 39 19.38 15.60 -8.82
C THR A 39 20.28 14.41 -9.17
N ASN A 40 21.29 14.66 -10.00
CA ASN A 40 22.47 13.82 -10.13
C ASN A 40 23.23 13.84 -8.80
N GLU A 41 23.29 12.70 -8.11
CA GLU A 41 24.28 12.50 -7.06
C GLU A 41 25.65 12.27 -7.72
N THR A 42 26.56 13.22 -7.47
CA THR A 42 27.99 13.06 -7.69
C THR A 42 28.58 12.39 -6.46
N THR A 43 29.06 11.16 -6.64
CA THR A 43 29.82 10.39 -5.64
C THR A 43 31.19 11.02 -5.46
N THR A 44 31.49 11.50 -4.24
CA THR A 44 32.86 11.81 -3.82
C THR A 44 33.38 10.65 -2.97
N THR A 45 34.39 9.98 -3.53
CA THR A 45 35.18 8.89 -2.95
C THR A 45 35.99 9.37 -1.75
N THR A 46 35.90 8.64 -0.63
CA THR A 46 36.94 8.60 0.40
C THR A 46 37.53 7.20 0.42
N ASP A 47 38.84 7.13 0.19
CA ASP A 47 39.69 5.94 0.25
C ASP A 47 39.61 5.22 1.60
N VAL A 48 39.36 3.90 1.56
CA VAL A 48 39.92 2.94 2.54
C VAL A 48 40.26 1.62 1.82
N THR A 49 41.56 1.48 1.53
CA THR A 49 42.41 0.27 1.62
C THR A 49 41.90 -1.07 1.06
N THR A 50 42.35 -1.36 -0.16
CA THR A 50 42.44 -2.70 -0.77
C THR A 50 43.59 -3.50 -0.13
N THR A 51 43.31 -4.71 0.37
CA THR A 51 44.31 -5.77 0.49
C THR A 51 43.98 -6.89 -0.49
N THR A 52 44.93 -7.08 -1.40
CA THR A 52 45.12 -8.11 -2.42
C THR A 52 44.89 -9.53 -1.90
N ASN A 53 44.22 -10.38 -2.69
CA ASN A 53 44.85 -11.60 -3.17
C ASN A 53 44.20 -12.20 -4.41
N SER A 54 45.10 -12.77 -5.21
CA SER A 54 45.02 -13.10 -6.62
C SER A 54 44.34 -14.45 -6.90
N THR A 55 43.67 -14.49 -8.06
CA THR A 55 43.41 -15.60 -8.98
C THR A 55 43.95 -16.99 -8.64
N THR A 56 43.10 -18.02 -8.72
CA THR A 56 43.40 -19.27 -9.47
C THR A 56 42.10 -19.97 -9.89
N THR A 57 41.95 -20.13 -11.19
CA THR A 57 41.05 -21.06 -11.89
C THR A 57 41.30 -22.50 -11.44
N SER A 58 40.24 -23.23 -11.07
CA SER A 58 40.23 -24.69 -11.20
C SER A 58 38.82 -25.17 -11.55
N THR A 59 38.66 -25.58 -12.80
CA THR A 59 37.58 -26.43 -13.30
C THR A 59 37.59 -27.76 -12.55
N THR A 60 36.46 -28.12 -11.97
CA THR A 60 36.07 -29.53 -11.79
C THR A 60 34.57 -29.60 -11.96
N ASP A 61 34.16 -30.09 -13.12
CA ASP A 61 32.81 -30.58 -13.37
C ASP A 61 32.49 -31.65 -12.33
N THR A 62 31.58 -31.33 -11.42
CA THR A 62 30.80 -32.34 -10.72
C THR A 62 29.35 -32.02 -11.02
N THR A 63 28.78 -32.76 -11.97
CA THR A 63 27.34 -32.92 -12.15
C THR A 63 26.78 -33.40 -10.82
N THR A 64 26.41 -32.44 -9.97
CA THR A 64 25.64 -32.68 -8.76
C THR A 64 24.21 -32.62 -9.22
N THR A 65 23.59 -33.78 -9.30
CA THR A 65 22.14 -33.93 -9.39
C THR A 65 21.53 -33.02 -8.33
N GLU A 66 20.88 -31.93 -8.76
CA GLU A 66 20.01 -31.11 -7.91
C GLU A 66 18.90 -32.02 -7.40
N THR A 67 19.18 -32.68 -6.28
CA THR A 67 18.12 -33.13 -5.40
C THR A 67 17.63 -31.83 -4.77
N THR A 68 16.52 -31.30 -5.28
CA THR A 68 15.72 -30.29 -4.61
C THR A 68 15.26 -30.87 -3.27
N GLN A 69 16.16 -30.85 -2.29
CA GLN A 69 15.82 -31.02 -0.89
C GLN A 69 14.98 -29.78 -0.55
N PRO A 70 13.74 -29.95 -0.05
CA PRO A 70 12.98 -28.84 0.49
C PRO A 70 13.85 -28.21 1.56
N VAL A 71 14.22 -26.94 1.39
CA VAL A 71 14.70 -26.14 2.51
C VAL A 71 13.60 -26.25 3.56
N GLU A 72 13.90 -26.81 4.73
CA GLU A 72 12.96 -26.78 5.86
C GLU A 72 12.66 -25.32 6.16
N GLN A 73 11.53 -24.84 5.65
CA GLN A 73 11.07 -23.49 5.90
C GLN A 73 10.70 -23.41 7.37
N ASP A 74 11.34 -22.52 8.11
CA ASP A 74 10.95 -22.22 9.49
C ASP A 74 9.49 -21.73 9.48
N ASP A 75 8.59 -22.58 9.96
CA ASP A 75 7.15 -22.31 10.00
C ASP A 75 6.85 -21.04 10.80
N ARG A 76 7.63 -20.73 11.85
CA ARG A 76 7.43 -19.50 12.65
C ARG A 76 7.71 -18.26 11.82
N GLN A 77 8.80 -18.28 11.07
CA GLN A 77 9.15 -17.20 10.14
C GLN A 77 8.10 -17.07 9.03
N ALA A 78 7.66 -18.20 8.46
CA ALA A 78 6.64 -18.25 7.42
C ALA A 78 5.31 -17.63 7.87
N ILE A 79 4.82 -18.07 9.03
CA ILE A 79 3.58 -17.57 9.65
C ILE A 79 3.69 -16.07 9.91
N THR A 80 4.80 -15.63 10.51
CA THR A 80 5.02 -14.22 10.86
C THR A 80 5.07 -13.33 9.61
N ALA A 81 5.78 -13.77 8.56
CA ALA A 81 5.88 -13.04 7.30
C ALA A 81 4.52 -12.96 6.58
N ALA A 82 3.80 -14.07 6.50
CA ALA A 82 2.46 -14.13 5.90
C ALA A 82 1.48 -13.21 6.65
N ALA A 83 1.48 -13.27 7.99
CA ALA A 83 0.61 -12.44 8.82
C ALA A 83 0.88 -10.94 8.67
N ARG A 84 2.17 -10.53 8.67
CA ARG A 84 2.56 -9.14 8.45
C ARG A 84 2.12 -8.66 7.07
N SER A 85 2.54 -9.37 6.02
CA SER A 85 2.26 -8.95 4.63
C SER A 85 0.77 -8.91 4.34
N PHE A 86 0.02 -9.92 4.83
CA PHE A 86 -1.42 -9.93 4.73
C PHE A 86 -2.03 -8.73 5.44
N THR A 87 -1.67 -8.46 6.70
CA THR A 87 -2.28 -7.39 7.49
C THR A 87 -2.00 -6.01 6.90
N GLU A 88 -0.79 -5.76 6.39
CA GLU A 88 -0.47 -4.49 5.72
C GLU A 88 -1.26 -4.31 4.44
N ARG A 89 -1.35 -5.34 3.58
CA ARG A 89 -2.10 -5.28 2.32
C ARG A 89 -3.61 -5.25 2.56
N PHE A 90 -4.15 -6.28 3.19
CA PHE A 90 -5.57 -6.43 3.47
C PHE A 90 -6.12 -5.29 4.34
N GLY A 91 -5.36 -4.86 5.34
CA GLY A 91 -5.72 -3.75 6.22
C GLY A 91 -5.58 -2.37 5.58
N SER A 92 -4.96 -2.26 4.40
CA SER A 92 -4.87 -1.01 3.64
C SER A 92 -5.79 -1.06 2.45
N TYR A 93 -6.85 -0.29 2.39
CA TYR A 93 -7.79 -0.32 1.28
C TYR A 93 -8.36 1.06 0.98
N SER A 94 -8.94 1.21 -0.21
CA SER A 94 -9.66 2.41 -0.62
C SER A 94 -10.93 2.03 -1.35
N THR A 95 -12.02 2.72 -1.06
CA THR A 95 -13.27 2.58 -1.83
C THR A 95 -13.10 3.04 -3.28
N ASP A 96 -12.23 4.04 -3.53
CA ASP A 96 -12.02 4.60 -4.88
C ASP A 96 -11.21 3.67 -5.79
N THR A 97 -10.43 2.75 -5.20
CA THR A 97 -9.70 1.71 -5.95
C THR A 97 -10.40 0.36 -5.87
N ASN A 98 -11.70 0.34 -5.53
CA ASN A 98 -12.51 -0.88 -5.42
C ASN A 98 -11.83 -1.97 -4.57
N PHE A 99 -11.20 -1.59 -3.45
CA PHE A 99 -10.56 -2.51 -2.52
C PHE A 99 -9.43 -3.37 -3.14
N GLU A 100 -8.74 -2.86 -4.16
CA GLU A 100 -7.67 -3.56 -4.90
C GLU A 100 -6.64 -4.30 -4.01
N ASN A 101 -6.23 -3.71 -2.89
CA ASN A 101 -5.27 -4.37 -1.99
C ASN A 101 -5.82 -5.64 -1.32
N ILE A 102 -7.13 -5.71 -1.08
CA ILE A 102 -7.79 -6.93 -0.60
C ILE A 102 -7.69 -8.00 -1.69
N GLU A 103 -7.99 -7.66 -2.94
CA GLU A 103 -7.84 -8.54 -4.10
C GLU A 103 -6.40 -9.07 -4.25
N LEU A 104 -5.42 -8.16 -4.19
CA LEU A 104 -4.00 -8.50 -4.29
C LEU A 104 -3.49 -9.36 -3.14
N SER A 105 -4.22 -9.46 -2.02
CA SER A 105 -3.85 -10.30 -0.88
C SER A 105 -4.46 -11.72 -0.94
N ARG A 106 -5.31 -12.03 -1.94
CA ARG A 106 -5.99 -13.33 -2.06
C ARG A 106 -5.07 -14.53 -2.13
N TYR A 107 -3.86 -14.39 -2.69
CA TYR A 107 -2.89 -15.49 -2.74
C TYR A 107 -2.47 -15.98 -1.34
N LEU A 108 -2.55 -15.12 -0.32
CA LEU A 108 -2.29 -15.46 1.09
C LEU A 108 -3.51 -16.06 1.80
N MET A 109 -4.68 -16.12 1.17
CA MET A 109 -5.92 -16.57 1.78
C MET A 109 -6.19 -18.05 1.50
N THR A 110 -6.88 -18.68 2.45
CA THR A 110 -7.70 -19.87 2.20
C THR A 110 -9.01 -19.47 1.49
N GLU A 111 -9.74 -20.46 0.97
CA GLU A 111 -11.07 -20.22 0.40
C GLU A 111 -12.05 -19.58 1.41
N SER A 112 -11.96 -19.97 2.69
CA SER A 112 -12.78 -19.40 3.77
C SER A 112 -12.52 -17.90 3.94
N MET A 113 -11.24 -17.51 4.01
CA MET A 113 -10.86 -16.11 4.14
C MET A 113 -11.19 -15.30 2.87
N SER A 114 -11.07 -15.90 1.67
CA SER A 114 -11.52 -15.26 0.43
C SER A 114 -13.02 -14.93 0.47
N LYS A 115 -13.86 -15.87 0.89
CA LYS A 115 -15.31 -15.62 1.06
C LYS A 115 -15.61 -14.57 2.13
N GLN A 116 -14.81 -14.51 3.20
CA GLN A 116 -14.92 -13.43 4.19
C GLN A 116 -14.57 -12.08 3.57
N SER A 117 -13.57 -12.03 2.69
CA SER A 117 -13.12 -10.82 2.01
C SER A 117 -14.19 -10.27 1.07
N ASP A 118 -14.88 -11.14 0.32
CA ASP A 118 -15.98 -10.75 -0.57
C ASP A 118 -17.06 -9.98 0.21
N LYS A 119 -17.44 -10.49 1.39
CA LYS A 119 -18.43 -9.82 2.26
C LYS A 119 -17.99 -8.43 2.72
N ILE A 120 -16.68 -8.24 2.97
CA ILE A 120 -16.13 -6.95 3.38
C ILE A 120 -16.17 -5.95 2.23
N ILE A 121 -15.81 -6.40 1.02
CA ILE A 121 -15.86 -5.60 -0.20
C ILE A 121 -17.31 -5.20 -0.50
N ASP A 122 -18.24 -6.16 -0.49
CA ASP A 122 -19.66 -5.92 -0.76
C ASP A 122 -20.26 -4.91 0.23
N ALA A 123 -19.99 -5.09 1.52
CA ALA A 123 -20.43 -4.14 2.54
C ALA A 123 -19.82 -2.75 2.32
N GLY A 124 -18.54 -2.67 1.98
CA GLY A 124 -17.83 -1.43 1.74
C GLY A 124 -18.35 -0.65 0.53
N GLN A 125 -18.72 -1.34 -0.56
CA GLN A 125 -19.25 -0.71 -1.78
C GLN A 125 -20.61 -0.03 -1.58
N THR A 126 -21.37 -0.42 -0.56
CA THR A 126 -22.64 0.25 -0.23
C THR A 126 -22.46 1.59 0.49
N THR A 127 -21.21 1.95 0.85
CA THR A 127 -20.91 3.19 1.56
C THR A 127 -20.85 4.37 0.59
N ALA A 128 -21.68 5.40 0.81
CA ALA A 128 -21.74 6.58 -0.07
C ALA A 128 -20.53 7.53 0.04
N LYS A 129 -19.68 7.35 1.06
CA LYS A 129 -18.52 8.22 1.31
C LYS A 129 -17.24 7.48 0.97
N PHE A 130 -16.35 8.18 0.26
CA PHE A 130 -14.96 7.77 0.09
C PHE A 130 -14.35 7.38 1.44
N THR A 131 -13.66 6.25 1.49
CA THR A 131 -12.89 5.81 2.66
C THR A 131 -11.57 5.23 2.18
N SER A 132 -10.47 5.68 2.77
CA SER A 132 -9.13 5.14 2.56
C SER A 132 -8.49 4.84 3.91
N VAL A 133 -7.93 3.64 4.03
CA VAL A 133 -7.21 3.16 5.20
C VAL A 133 -5.82 2.73 4.76
N THR A 134 -4.79 3.17 5.48
CA THR A 134 -3.42 2.65 5.35
C THR A 134 -3.02 2.03 6.68
N SER A 135 -2.57 0.78 6.65
CA SER A 135 -2.18 -0.01 7.81
C SER A 135 -0.67 -0.26 7.80
N ALA A 136 0.01 0.14 8.86
CA ALA A 136 1.43 -0.14 9.08
C ALA A 136 1.60 -1.09 10.27
N VAL A 137 2.17 -2.28 10.05
CA VAL A 137 2.35 -3.28 11.11
C VAL A 137 3.51 -2.89 12.01
N THR A 138 3.23 -2.72 13.29
CA THR A 138 4.23 -2.37 14.33
C THR A 138 4.79 -3.61 15.01
N SER A 139 3.98 -4.65 15.24
CA SER A 139 4.46 -5.93 15.80
C SER A 139 3.60 -7.11 15.34
N VAL A 140 4.19 -8.31 15.40
CA VAL A 140 3.49 -9.59 15.16
C VAL A 140 3.86 -10.52 16.31
N THR A 141 2.85 -11.10 16.95
CA THR A 141 2.99 -12.01 18.08
C THR A 141 2.32 -13.33 17.74
N LEU A 142 3.07 -14.42 17.77
CA LEU A 142 2.54 -15.76 17.62
C LEU A 142 1.95 -16.21 18.96
N THR A 143 0.62 -16.19 19.06
CA THR A 143 -0.09 -16.47 20.33
C THR A 143 -0.40 -17.94 20.53
N ASP A 144 -0.46 -18.71 19.44
CA ASP A 144 -0.70 -20.15 19.47
C ASP A 144 -0.01 -20.82 18.28
N PHE A 145 0.97 -21.67 18.53
CA PHE A 145 1.66 -22.51 17.54
C PHE A 145 2.54 -23.55 18.24
N ALA A 146 2.51 -24.77 17.72
CA ALA A 146 3.42 -25.85 18.10
C ALA A 146 4.16 -26.36 16.86
N ASP A 147 5.39 -26.82 17.03
CA ASP A 147 6.19 -27.31 15.91
C ASP A 147 5.51 -28.55 15.27
N GLY A 148 5.42 -28.57 13.95
CA GLY A 148 4.66 -29.58 13.20
C GLY A 148 3.15 -29.38 13.15
N ALA A 149 2.60 -28.32 13.79
CA ALA A 149 1.19 -28.00 13.69
C ALA A 149 0.79 -27.54 12.27
N THR A 150 -0.46 -27.78 11.90
CA THR A 150 -1.05 -27.30 10.65
C THR A 150 -1.91 -26.05 10.84
N GLY A 151 -1.92 -25.49 12.06
CA GLY A 151 -2.68 -24.31 12.45
C GLY A 151 -1.87 -23.39 13.35
N ALA A 152 -2.16 -22.10 13.28
CA ALA A 152 -1.55 -21.09 14.14
C ALA A 152 -2.50 -19.91 14.39
N THR A 153 -2.32 -19.22 15.52
CA THR A 153 -2.97 -17.94 15.79
C THR A 153 -1.92 -16.86 16.03
N VAL A 154 -2.13 -15.71 15.41
CA VAL A 154 -1.27 -14.53 15.55
C VAL A 154 -2.08 -13.30 15.90
N GLU A 155 -1.46 -12.42 16.66
CA GLU A 155 -1.93 -11.05 16.87
C GLU A 155 -0.95 -10.08 16.24
N VAL A 156 -1.49 -9.08 15.55
CA VAL A 156 -0.71 -8.11 14.78
C VAL A 156 -1.11 -6.72 15.24
N ALA A 157 -0.17 -5.99 15.85
CA ALA A 157 -0.39 -4.59 16.19
C ALA A 157 -0.16 -3.72 14.95
N VAL A 158 -1.06 -2.77 14.73
CA VAL A 158 -1.13 -1.95 13.52
C VAL A 158 -1.38 -0.50 13.89
N ARG A 159 -0.65 0.40 13.24
CA ARG A 159 -1.01 1.81 13.20
C ARG A 159 -1.78 2.09 11.92
N GLN A 160 -3.00 2.62 12.04
CA GLN A 160 -3.83 2.98 10.90
C GLN A 160 -3.84 4.48 10.68
N LYS A 161 -3.89 4.87 9.41
CA LYS A 161 -4.26 6.20 8.94
C LYS A 161 -5.55 6.08 8.15
N THR A 162 -6.59 6.79 8.56
CA THR A 162 -7.91 6.71 7.94
C THR A 162 -8.39 8.08 7.47
N THR A 163 -8.78 8.16 6.21
CA THR A 163 -9.40 9.33 5.58
C THR A 163 -10.82 8.98 5.15
N VAL A 164 -11.80 9.81 5.50
CA VAL A 164 -13.21 9.62 5.11
C VAL A 164 -13.74 10.89 4.45
N GLY A 165 -14.20 10.79 3.20
CA GLY A 165 -14.66 11.93 2.40
C GLY A 165 -13.56 12.99 2.25
N GLN A 166 -13.87 14.23 2.63
CA GLN A 166 -12.96 15.37 2.59
C GLN A 166 -12.37 15.73 3.96
N ALA A 167 -12.52 14.86 4.96
CA ALA A 167 -12.01 15.11 6.31
C ALA A 167 -10.50 14.87 6.40
N ASP A 168 -9.87 15.51 7.39
CA ASP A 168 -8.48 15.24 7.75
C ASP A 168 -8.27 13.77 8.15
N ALA A 169 -7.06 13.28 7.91
CA ALA A 169 -6.69 11.92 8.27
C ALA A 169 -6.64 11.75 9.79
N THR A 170 -7.25 10.67 10.28
CA THR A 170 -7.18 10.23 11.67
C THR A 170 -6.19 9.09 11.83
N TYR A 171 -5.62 8.95 13.03
CA TYR A 171 -4.69 7.87 13.36
C TYR A 171 -5.18 7.06 14.54
N SER A 172 -5.04 5.75 14.46
CA SER A 172 -5.38 4.81 15.54
C SER A 172 -4.33 3.71 15.66
N ASN A 173 -4.22 3.13 16.86
CA ASN A 173 -3.49 1.89 17.07
C ASN A 173 -4.54 0.80 17.32
N VAL A 174 -4.50 -0.25 16.51
CA VAL A 174 -5.45 -1.37 16.56
C VAL A 174 -4.68 -2.68 16.53
N THR A 175 -5.32 -3.75 17.00
CA THR A 175 -4.77 -5.11 16.90
C THR A 175 -5.65 -5.95 16.02
N ALA A 176 -5.05 -6.68 15.07
CA ALA A 176 -5.74 -7.73 14.34
C ALA A 176 -5.44 -9.09 14.97
N ARG A 177 -6.43 -9.99 15.00
CA ARG A 177 -6.20 -11.41 15.25
C ARG A 177 -6.46 -12.21 13.98
N LEU A 178 -5.50 -13.04 13.60
CA LEU A 178 -5.56 -13.91 12.45
C LEU A 178 -5.42 -15.37 12.88
N THR A 179 -6.14 -16.26 12.20
CA THR A 179 -5.86 -17.69 12.23
C THR A 179 -5.24 -18.11 10.90
N LEU A 180 -4.29 -19.03 10.93
CA LEU A 180 -3.64 -19.57 9.75
C LEU A 180 -3.81 -21.08 9.68
N LYS A 181 -3.80 -21.61 8.46
CA LYS A 181 -3.74 -23.04 8.17
C LYS A 181 -2.66 -23.35 7.16
N LYS A 182 -1.99 -24.49 7.32
CA LYS A 182 -1.04 -25.03 6.34
C LYS A 182 -1.82 -25.77 5.25
N VAL A 183 -1.78 -25.25 4.03
CA VAL A 183 -2.44 -25.82 2.84
C VAL A 183 -1.37 -26.10 1.79
N SER A 184 -1.24 -27.35 1.38
CA SER A 184 -0.22 -27.77 0.39
C SER A 184 1.19 -27.25 0.74
N ASN A 185 1.59 -27.42 2.00
CA ASN A 185 2.86 -26.95 2.56
C ASN A 185 3.06 -25.42 2.61
N THR A 186 2.02 -24.62 2.37
CA THR A 186 2.06 -23.15 2.46
C THR A 186 1.13 -22.66 3.55
N TRP A 187 1.59 -21.73 4.39
CA TRP A 187 0.75 -21.08 5.38
C TRP A 187 -0.15 -20.04 4.73
N LYS A 188 -1.46 -20.15 4.96
CA LYS A 188 -2.49 -19.24 4.46
C LYS A 188 -3.36 -18.75 5.59
N ILE A 189 -3.87 -17.52 5.46
CA ILE A 189 -4.81 -16.90 6.38
C ILE A 189 -6.18 -17.57 6.23
N ASP A 190 -6.70 -18.07 7.34
CA ASP A 190 -7.99 -18.76 7.43
C ASP A 190 -9.10 -17.84 7.96
N SER A 191 -8.75 -16.91 8.85
CA SER A 191 -9.65 -15.85 9.28
C SER A 191 -8.90 -14.59 9.69
N PHE A 192 -9.60 -13.46 9.67
CA PHE A 192 -9.10 -12.15 10.07
C PHE A 192 -10.18 -11.38 10.83
N ARG A 193 -9.80 -10.67 11.89
CA ARG A 193 -10.64 -9.64 12.52
C ARG A 193 -9.80 -8.59 13.25
N TRP A 194 -10.31 -7.37 13.32
CA TRP A 194 -9.86 -6.37 14.28
C TRP A 194 -10.38 -6.73 15.69
N LEU A 195 -9.60 -6.41 16.72
CA LEU A 195 -9.94 -6.58 18.14
C LEU A 195 -10.44 -5.26 18.75
#